data_AF-A0A7D9I308-F1
#
_entry.id   AF-A0A7D9I308-F1
#
_cell.length_a   1.000
_cell.length_b   1.000
_cell.length_c   1.000
_cell.angle_alpha   90.00
_cell.angle_beta   90.00
_cell.angle_gamma   90.00
#
_symmetry.space_group_name_H-M   'P 1'
#
loop_
_entity.id
_entity.type
_entity.pdbx_description
1 polymer ?
#
loop_
_entity_poly.entity_id
_entity_poly.type
_entity_poly.pdbx_seq_one_letter_code
_entity_poly.pdbx_strand_id
1 'polypeptide(L)'
;MNPELPSVLLMAPTGVAALNINGTTVNTALAIPRECGNNVPAMSDQRRTQMRLSLAELKLIIIDEISMVSNMGLLHIHQRLKEIFVTPNSELFAGISVLVFGDFFQLPPIRSAKTFSNYKNDAFNLYHPWHVFKMAELTQMMRQKDDIAFTQLLNRVRTASHTDDDIRYIQSRKITPNALHIFAESAPVDEYNIDRLEKIQSPQLYILEASDQFPPHVRKQDIERVLSKGRSETGGLDTKILIKENARVMLTTNVDISDRLINGQLGTLESKHIRANPKVQEEYERLRETSSLEPHITTDLCNKETVSICLLNIRSLKKHCLHLSSDQILSKCDVLALTETQLLTSVQNDDINSILKDFSLHKQDQNSDKFLSLAVCYKDAIRLSDTEYFSSINGLRFLLNNSGGNPLSCLLLYRKHGGNIQQFIACLDYIITSLDIDVIFGDFNIDYFNEKNISLLKLLAESLNYVQLVSKPTFVSSGSLLDHVYVKQSISNKMEANVVSVYYSDHEAVKITVRF
;
A
#
# COMPACT_ATOMS: atom_id res chain seq x y z
N MET A 1 -29.65 -16.17 3.34
CA MET A 1 -28.49 -16.65 4.11
C MET A 1 -27.40 -16.98 3.11
N ASN A 2 -26.53 -16.01 2.85
CA ASN A 2 -25.34 -16.22 2.04
C ASN A 2 -24.27 -16.91 2.90
N PRO A 3 -23.82 -18.14 2.57
CA PRO A 3 -22.84 -18.87 3.38
C PRO A 3 -21.45 -18.21 3.40
N GLU A 4 -21.17 -17.30 2.47
CA GLU A 4 -19.91 -16.55 2.39
C GLU A 4 -19.87 -15.34 3.35
N LEU A 5 -21.02 -14.92 3.90
CA LEU A 5 -21.10 -13.75 4.77
C LEU A 5 -21.16 -14.15 6.25
N PRO A 6 -20.46 -13.41 7.14
CA PRO A 6 -20.36 -13.77 8.54
C PRO A 6 -21.70 -13.58 9.27
N SER A 7 -22.22 -14.65 9.86
CA SER A 7 -23.36 -14.57 10.79
C SER A 7 -22.94 -14.24 12.22
N VAL A 8 -21.67 -14.50 12.55
CA VAL A 8 -21.04 -14.22 13.84
C VAL A 8 -19.75 -13.43 13.61
N LEU A 9 -19.57 -12.35 14.37
CA LEU A 9 -18.36 -11.53 14.35
C LEU A 9 -17.62 -11.66 15.69
N LEU A 10 -16.38 -12.15 15.65
CA LEU A 10 -15.53 -12.34 16.81
C LEU A 10 -14.54 -11.17 16.92
N MET A 11 -14.51 -10.51 18.08
CA MET A 11 -13.67 -9.34 18.32
C MET A 11 -12.99 -9.36 19.68
N ALA A 12 -11.87 -8.65 19.81
CA ALA A 12 -11.20 -8.38 21.08
C ALA A 12 -10.46 -7.03 21.03
N PRO A 13 -10.11 -6.42 22.18
CA PRO A 13 -9.44 -5.12 22.23
C PRO A 13 -7.98 -5.15 21.79
N THR A 14 -7.29 -6.30 21.89
CA THR A 14 -5.89 -6.46 21.50
C THR A 14 -5.74 -7.49 20.38
N GLY A 15 -4.68 -7.37 19.58
CA GLY A 15 -4.41 -8.30 18.47
C GLY A 15 -4.20 -9.74 18.95
N VAL A 16 -3.44 -9.92 20.04
CA VAL A 16 -3.20 -11.24 20.66
C VAL A 16 -4.50 -11.89 21.14
N ALA A 17 -5.37 -11.13 21.83
CA ALA A 17 -6.64 -11.66 22.28
C ALA A 17 -7.58 -12.00 21.10
N ALA A 18 -7.58 -11.17 20.07
CA ALA A 18 -8.35 -11.44 18.85
C ALA A 18 -7.89 -12.71 18.14
N LEU A 19 -6.57 -12.93 18.04
CA LEU A 19 -6.01 -14.14 17.45
C LEU A 19 -6.44 -15.40 18.20
N ASN A 20 -6.49 -15.37 19.54
CA ASN A 20 -6.87 -16.52 20.37
C ASN A 20 -8.29 -17.04 20.07
N ILE A 21 -9.19 -16.15 19.64
CA ILE A 21 -10.57 -16.50 19.28
C ILE A 21 -10.77 -16.57 17.76
N ASN A 22 -9.71 -16.56 16.95
CA ASN A 22 -9.78 -16.43 15.49
C ASN A 22 -10.64 -15.23 15.02
N GLY A 23 -10.58 -14.13 15.78
CA GLY A 23 -11.30 -12.88 15.51
C GLY A 23 -10.38 -11.76 15.02
N THR A 24 -10.89 -10.54 15.05
CA THR A 24 -10.13 -9.32 14.72
C THR A 24 -10.24 -8.28 15.84
N THR A 25 -9.43 -7.23 15.80
CA THR A 25 -9.54 -6.19 16.84
C THR A 25 -10.84 -5.41 16.68
N VAL A 26 -11.44 -4.96 17.79
CA VAL A 26 -12.66 -4.11 17.79
C VAL A 26 -12.52 -2.94 16.82
N ASN A 27 -11.36 -2.26 16.84
CA ASN A 27 -11.06 -1.14 15.96
C ASN A 27 -11.05 -1.53 14.48
N THR A 28 -10.45 -2.67 14.14
CA THR A 28 -10.40 -3.17 12.76
C THR A 28 -11.78 -3.61 12.28
N ALA A 29 -12.49 -4.44 13.06
CA ALA A 29 -13.80 -4.99 12.70
C ALA A 29 -14.83 -3.91 12.37
N LEU A 30 -14.86 -2.84 13.16
CA LEU A 30 -15.86 -1.79 13.05
C LEU A 30 -15.31 -0.50 12.44
N ALA A 31 -14.07 -0.50 11.93
CA ALA A 31 -13.42 0.71 11.42
C ALA A 31 -13.49 1.89 12.42
N ILE A 32 -13.22 1.62 13.70
CA ILE A 32 -13.15 2.65 14.76
C ILE A 32 -11.71 3.19 14.81
N PRO A 33 -11.49 4.50 14.57
CA PRO A 33 -10.16 5.11 14.68
C PRO A 33 -9.55 4.94 16.09
N ARG A 34 -8.21 4.88 16.17
CA ARG A 34 -7.51 4.76 17.46
C ARG A 34 -7.74 5.98 18.36
N GLU A 35 -7.75 7.17 17.77
CA GLU A 35 -8.03 8.43 18.46
C GLU A 35 -9.44 8.89 18.11
N CYS A 36 -10.40 8.49 18.92
CA CYS A 36 -11.74 9.02 18.90
C CYS A 36 -11.91 9.87 20.17
N GLY A 37 -12.42 11.09 20.02
CA GLY A 37 -12.91 11.85 21.17
C GLY A 37 -14.15 11.20 21.76
N ASN A 38 -15.07 12.01 22.27
CA ASN A 38 -16.29 11.45 22.85
C ASN A 38 -17.19 10.76 21.79
N ASN A 39 -17.14 11.20 20.54
CA ASN A 39 -17.91 10.61 19.44
C ASN A 39 -16.99 10.01 18.39
N VAL A 40 -17.47 8.94 17.76
CA VAL A 40 -16.80 8.36 16.60
C VAL A 40 -17.02 9.25 15.37
N PRO A 41 -15.99 9.62 14.60
CA PRO A 41 -16.15 10.40 13.38
C PRO A 41 -16.94 9.60 12.32
N ALA A 42 -17.76 10.30 11.55
CA ALA A 42 -18.59 9.71 10.50
C ALA A 42 -17.74 9.01 9.43
N MET A 43 -18.25 7.91 8.93
CA MET A 43 -17.68 7.10 7.86
C MET A 43 -18.09 7.65 6.50
N SER A 44 -17.19 7.56 5.51
CA SER A 44 -17.55 7.87 4.13
C SER A 44 -18.66 6.95 3.61
N ASP A 45 -19.52 7.47 2.73
CA ASP A 45 -20.66 6.72 2.19
C ASP A 45 -20.24 5.42 1.51
N GLN A 46 -19.10 5.45 0.81
CA GLN A 46 -18.49 4.26 0.19
C GLN A 46 -18.13 3.19 1.23
N ARG A 47 -17.40 3.57 2.28
CA ARG A 47 -16.95 2.61 3.30
C ARG A 47 -18.13 2.09 4.14
N ARG A 48 -19.12 2.94 4.42
CA ARG A 48 -20.35 2.55 5.11
C ARG A 48 -21.14 1.52 4.31
N THR A 49 -21.27 1.73 2.99
CA THR A 49 -21.93 0.78 2.10
C THR A 49 -21.18 -0.54 2.03
N GLN A 50 -19.85 -0.50 1.91
CA GLN A 50 -19.01 -1.71 1.90
C GLN A 50 -19.20 -2.54 3.18
N MET A 51 -19.17 -1.90 4.36
CA MET A 51 -19.35 -2.58 5.63
C MET A 51 -20.75 -3.16 5.80
N ARG A 52 -21.79 -2.43 5.34
CA ARG A 52 -23.16 -2.94 5.36
C ARG A 52 -23.31 -4.20 4.53
N LEU A 53 -22.70 -4.23 3.35
CA LEU A 53 -22.72 -5.42 2.48
C LEU A 53 -21.93 -6.58 3.10
N SER A 54 -20.74 -6.31 3.65
CA SER A 54 -19.89 -7.36 4.23
C SER A 54 -20.46 -7.95 5.53
N LEU A 55 -21.32 -7.20 6.24
CA LEU A 55 -21.95 -7.64 7.49
C LEU A 55 -23.47 -7.85 7.33
N ALA A 56 -23.97 -8.01 6.11
CA ALA A 56 -25.42 -8.05 5.83
C ALA A 56 -26.16 -9.22 6.53
N GLU A 57 -25.46 -10.33 6.81
CA GLU A 57 -26.02 -11.51 7.48
C GLU A 57 -25.64 -11.59 8.98
N LEU A 58 -25.01 -10.54 9.54
CA LEU A 58 -24.52 -10.51 10.91
C LEU A 58 -25.68 -10.54 11.92
N LYS A 59 -25.63 -11.51 12.85
CA LYS A 59 -26.65 -11.70 13.89
C LYS A 59 -26.09 -11.64 15.31
N LEU A 60 -24.82 -12.01 15.47
CA LEU A 60 -24.16 -12.11 16.78
C LEU A 60 -22.77 -11.48 16.73
N ILE A 61 -22.47 -10.65 17.71
CA ILE A 61 -21.14 -10.11 17.98
C ILE A 61 -20.64 -10.72 19.29
N ILE A 62 -19.44 -11.27 19.28
CA ILE A 62 -18.75 -11.74 20.47
C ILE A 62 -17.53 -10.85 20.71
N ILE A 63 -17.42 -10.29 21.91
CA ILE A 63 -16.29 -9.46 22.34
C ILE A 63 -15.59 -10.16 23.50
N ASP A 64 -14.39 -10.66 23.27
CA ASP A 64 -13.54 -11.21 24.33
C ASP A 64 -12.68 -10.11 24.98
N GLU A 65 -12.20 -10.38 26.20
CA GLU A 65 -11.41 -9.47 27.03
C GLU A 65 -12.05 -8.08 27.24
N ILE A 66 -13.36 -8.05 27.51
CA ILE A 66 -14.14 -6.82 27.68
C ILE A 66 -13.58 -5.88 28.76
N SER A 67 -12.84 -6.39 29.74
CA SER A 67 -12.20 -5.59 30.81
C SER A 67 -11.23 -4.55 30.27
N MET A 68 -10.64 -4.77 29.09
CA MET A 68 -9.74 -3.83 28.43
C MET A 68 -10.47 -2.84 27.49
N VAL A 69 -11.77 -3.02 27.26
CA VAL A 69 -12.61 -2.07 26.51
C VAL A 69 -13.09 -0.97 27.44
N SER A 70 -12.93 0.30 27.08
CA SER A 70 -13.43 1.42 27.89
C SER A 70 -14.94 1.61 27.75
N ASN A 71 -15.57 2.37 28.65
CA ASN A 71 -16.98 2.73 28.50
C ASN A 71 -17.23 3.41 27.15
N MET A 72 -16.35 4.35 26.78
CA MET A 72 -16.38 5.03 25.49
C MET A 72 -16.18 4.06 24.33
N GLY A 73 -15.31 3.06 24.47
CA GLY A 73 -15.14 2.01 23.45
C GLY A 73 -16.43 1.21 23.20
N LEU A 74 -17.17 0.87 24.26
CA LEU A 74 -18.48 0.20 24.14
C LEU A 74 -19.52 1.10 23.46
N LEU A 75 -19.52 2.40 23.80
CA LEU A 75 -20.36 3.38 23.12
C LEU A 75 -19.98 3.54 21.64
N HIS A 76 -18.69 3.54 21.31
CA HIS A 76 -18.20 3.63 19.94
C HIS A 76 -18.64 2.42 19.11
N ILE A 77 -18.60 1.21 19.68
CA ILE A 77 -19.18 -0.01 19.07
C ILE A 77 -20.65 0.22 18.75
N HIS A 78 -21.44 0.69 19.73
CA HIS A 78 -22.86 0.97 19.56
C HIS A 78 -23.14 2.00 18.45
N GLN A 79 -22.47 3.15 18.50
CA GLN A 79 -22.61 4.22 17.50
C GLN A 79 -22.29 3.71 16.09
N ARG A 80 -21.24 2.90 15.97
CA ARG A 80 -20.77 2.42 14.67
C ARG A 80 -21.67 1.37 14.05
N LEU A 81 -22.26 0.48 14.85
CA LEU A 81 -23.27 -0.46 14.36
C LEU A 81 -24.51 0.29 13.84
N LYS A 82 -24.99 1.30 14.58
CA LYS A 82 -26.12 2.12 14.13
C LYS A 82 -25.82 2.90 12.85
N GLU A 83 -24.61 3.40 12.69
CA GLU A 83 -24.19 4.05 11.46
C GLU A 83 -24.16 3.07 10.28
N ILE A 84 -23.63 1.86 10.46
CA ILE A 84 -23.53 0.83 9.41
C ILE A 84 -24.93 0.39 8.96
N PHE A 85 -25.80 0.02 9.90
CA PHE A 85 -27.11 -0.58 9.61
C PHE A 85 -28.26 0.42 9.48
N VAL A 86 -28.06 1.68 9.87
CA VAL A 86 -29.06 2.77 9.80
C VAL A 86 -30.35 2.36 10.52
N THR A 87 -30.25 2.20 11.83
CA THR A 87 -31.38 1.79 12.68
C THR A 87 -31.89 2.93 13.56
N PRO A 88 -33.17 2.87 14.00
CA PRO A 88 -33.73 3.83 14.95
C PRO A 88 -32.95 3.89 16.26
N ASN A 89 -33.08 5.01 16.99
CA ASN A 89 -32.37 5.19 18.25
C ASN A 89 -32.77 4.19 19.35
N SER A 90 -33.97 3.65 19.29
CA SER A 90 -34.49 2.63 20.20
C SER A 90 -33.80 1.26 20.06
N GLU A 91 -33.15 0.98 18.92
CA GLU A 91 -32.51 -0.32 18.69
C GLU A 91 -31.07 -0.32 19.21
N LEU A 92 -30.89 -0.95 20.36
CA LEU A 92 -29.57 -1.18 20.94
C LEU A 92 -28.72 -2.04 20.01
N PHE A 93 -27.50 -1.57 19.72
CA PHE A 93 -26.53 -2.23 18.85
C PHE A 93 -27.10 -2.60 17.47
N ALA A 94 -27.99 -1.76 16.93
CA ALA A 94 -28.68 -1.99 15.66
C ALA A 94 -29.47 -3.31 15.60
N GLY A 95 -29.99 -3.77 16.74
CA GLY A 95 -30.75 -5.01 16.84
C GLY A 95 -29.89 -6.28 16.81
N ILE A 96 -28.56 -6.15 16.78
CA ILE A 96 -27.63 -7.28 16.75
C ILE A 96 -27.40 -7.79 18.17
N SER A 97 -27.40 -9.11 18.34
CA SER A 97 -27.09 -9.72 19.63
C SER A 97 -25.61 -9.51 19.98
N VAL A 98 -25.32 -9.05 21.19
CA VAL A 98 -23.95 -8.82 21.65
C VAL A 98 -23.68 -9.67 22.89
N LEU A 99 -22.64 -10.49 22.82
CA LEU A 99 -22.12 -11.28 23.93
C LEU A 99 -20.71 -10.81 24.26
N VAL A 100 -20.46 -10.51 25.53
CA VAL A 100 -19.16 -10.03 25.99
C VAL A 100 -18.59 -10.98 27.04
N PHE A 101 -17.29 -11.23 26.97
CA PHE A 101 -16.54 -12.08 27.87
C PHE A 101 -15.35 -11.33 28.43
N GLY A 102 -14.97 -11.63 29.67
CA GLY A 102 -13.76 -11.09 30.28
C GLY A 102 -13.84 -11.11 31.79
N ASP A 103 -12.75 -10.69 32.42
CA ASP A 103 -12.62 -10.66 33.88
C ASP A 103 -12.18 -9.26 34.33
N PHE A 104 -13.05 -8.56 35.07
CA PHE A 104 -12.76 -7.20 35.54
C PHE A 104 -11.68 -7.11 36.63
N PHE A 105 -11.20 -8.25 37.14
CA PHE A 105 -10.01 -8.31 37.99
C PHE A 105 -8.70 -8.35 37.19
N GLN A 106 -8.77 -8.49 35.86
CA GLN A 106 -7.60 -8.35 34.97
C GLN A 106 -7.33 -6.87 34.62
N LEU A 107 -6.53 -6.64 33.57
CA LEU A 107 -6.12 -5.31 33.17
C LEU A 107 -7.34 -4.44 32.78
N PRO A 108 -7.44 -3.22 33.36
CA PRO A 108 -8.44 -2.23 32.97
C PRO A 108 -8.05 -1.53 31.65
N PRO A 109 -8.95 -0.75 31.03
CA PRO A 109 -8.60 0.03 29.86
C PRO A 109 -7.53 1.09 30.19
N ILE A 110 -6.61 1.33 29.25
CA ILE A 110 -5.47 2.25 29.44
C ILE A 110 -5.98 3.70 29.49
N ARG A 111 -5.64 4.42 30.57
CA ARG A 111 -5.93 5.86 30.78
C ARG A 111 -7.39 6.25 30.50
N SER A 112 -8.32 5.32 30.67
CA SER A 112 -9.73 5.48 30.33
C SER A 112 -10.63 4.90 31.43
N ALA A 113 -11.90 5.28 31.45
CA ALA A 113 -12.85 4.71 32.39
C ALA A 113 -13.21 3.26 32.01
N LYS A 114 -13.46 2.42 33.04
CA LYS A 114 -13.83 1.01 32.89
C LYS A 114 -15.12 0.87 32.07
N THR A 115 -15.31 -0.28 31.41
CA THR A 115 -16.42 -0.51 30.45
C THR A 115 -17.81 -0.20 31.01
N PHE A 116 -18.06 -0.58 32.27
CA PHE A 116 -19.36 -0.42 32.94
C PHE A 116 -19.40 0.77 33.91
N SER A 117 -18.58 1.80 33.67
CA SER A 117 -18.65 3.07 34.39
C SER A 117 -19.62 4.05 33.70
N ASN A 118 -20.19 4.98 34.47
CA ASN A 118 -21.06 6.05 33.95
C ASN A 118 -20.43 6.79 32.76
N TYR A 119 -21.25 7.13 31.78
CA TYR A 119 -20.84 7.98 30.67
C TYR A 119 -20.67 9.43 31.14
N LYS A 120 -19.74 10.16 30.54
CA LYS A 120 -19.50 11.57 30.90
C LYS A 120 -20.66 12.51 30.49
N ASN A 121 -21.53 12.08 29.59
CA ASN A 121 -22.72 12.81 29.16
C ASN A 121 -23.80 11.79 28.76
N ASP A 122 -24.94 11.80 29.43
CA ASP A 122 -26.04 10.87 29.17
C ASP A 122 -26.72 11.10 27.80
N ALA A 123 -26.37 12.18 27.09
CA ALA A 123 -26.79 12.44 25.71
C ALA A 123 -26.19 11.46 24.68
N PHE A 124 -25.24 10.61 25.06
CA PHE A 124 -24.59 9.67 24.16
C PHE A 124 -25.36 8.35 23.97
N ASN A 125 -26.59 8.42 23.46
CA ASN A 125 -27.35 7.35 22.75
C ASN A 125 -27.37 5.89 23.30
N LEU A 126 -26.79 5.58 24.46
CA LEU A 126 -26.71 4.25 25.06
C LEU A 126 -26.93 4.38 26.58
N TYR A 127 -27.90 3.63 27.11
CA TYR A 127 -28.14 3.54 28.55
C TYR A 127 -26.94 2.94 29.28
N HIS A 128 -26.88 3.15 30.61
CA HIS A 128 -25.84 2.56 31.45
C HIS A 128 -25.68 1.05 31.14
N PRO A 129 -24.45 0.53 30.90
CA PRO A 129 -24.24 -0.85 30.44
C PRO A 129 -24.90 -1.93 31.31
N TRP A 130 -24.99 -1.72 32.63
CA TRP A 130 -25.72 -2.62 33.55
C TRP A 130 -27.22 -2.76 33.28
N HIS A 131 -27.85 -1.79 32.61
CA HIS A 131 -29.25 -1.89 32.18
C HIS A 131 -29.38 -2.51 30.78
N VAL A 132 -28.27 -2.63 30.05
CA VAL A 132 -28.22 -3.12 28.67
C VAL A 132 -27.85 -4.61 28.63
N PHE A 133 -26.93 -5.05 29.49
CA PHE A 133 -26.42 -6.42 29.52
C PHE A 133 -27.01 -7.24 30.67
N LYS A 134 -27.19 -8.54 30.42
CA LYS A 134 -27.44 -9.54 31.47
C LYS A 134 -26.11 -10.18 31.86
N MET A 135 -25.79 -10.20 33.15
CA MET A 135 -24.56 -10.80 33.67
C MET A 135 -24.77 -12.29 33.98
N ALA A 136 -23.80 -13.12 33.57
CA ALA A 136 -23.66 -14.49 34.01
C ALA A 136 -22.21 -14.73 34.44
N GLU A 137 -22.01 -15.39 35.58
CA GLU A 137 -20.68 -15.71 36.11
C GLU A 137 -20.35 -17.19 35.89
N LEU A 138 -19.15 -17.47 35.38
CA LEU A 138 -18.62 -18.82 35.25
C LEU A 138 -17.79 -19.16 36.49
N THR A 139 -18.16 -20.22 37.21
CA THR A 139 -17.52 -20.61 38.48
C THR A 139 -16.52 -21.77 38.35
N GLN A 140 -16.56 -22.51 37.23
CA GLN A 140 -15.70 -23.67 37.02
C GLN A 140 -14.37 -23.29 36.34
N MET A 141 -13.26 -23.50 37.05
CA MET A 141 -11.90 -23.28 36.54
C MET A 141 -11.39 -24.48 35.73
N MET A 142 -11.11 -24.26 34.45
CA MET A 142 -10.68 -25.34 33.53
C MET A 142 -9.17 -25.35 33.24
N ARG A 143 -8.48 -24.20 33.40
CA ARG A 143 -7.08 -24.02 32.97
C ARG A 143 -6.07 -24.72 33.89
N GLN A 144 -6.31 -24.73 35.20
CA GLN A 144 -5.44 -25.36 36.20
C GLN A 144 -6.16 -26.48 36.97
N LYS A 145 -7.07 -27.20 36.29
CA LYS A 145 -7.94 -28.22 36.91
C LYS A 145 -7.18 -29.30 37.71
N ASP A 146 -5.94 -29.59 37.32
CA ASP A 146 -5.10 -30.64 37.93
C ASP A 146 -4.21 -30.13 39.07
N ASP A 147 -4.18 -28.81 39.33
CA ASP A 147 -3.42 -28.18 40.43
C ASP A 147 -4.34 -27.28 41.27
N ILE A 148 -5.01 -27.90 42.24
CA ILE A 148 -5.98 -27.25 43.14
C ILE A 148 -5.28 -26.17 43.99
N ALA A 149 -4.08 -26.45 44.50
CA ALA A 149 -3.36 -25.53 45.36
C ALA A 149 -2.99 -24.24 44.60
N PHE A 150 -2.48 -24.39 43.37
CA PHE A 150 -2.19 -23.24 42.51
C PHE A 150 -3.46 -22.49 42.08
N THR A 151 -4.56 -23.20 41.80
CA THR A 151 -5.85 -22.57 41.49
C THR A 151 -6.35 -21.70 42.64
N GLN A 152 -6.30 -22.20 43.87
CA GLN A 152 -6.72 -21.46 45.07
C GLN A 152 -5.84 -20.22 45.30
N LEU A 153 -4.53 -20.36 45.09
CA LEU A 153 -3.59 -19.25 45.15
C LEU A 153 -3.95 -18.16 44.13
N LEU A 154 -4.19 -18.52 42.86
CA LEU A 154 -4.56 -17.55 41.82
C LEU A 154 -5.87 -16.83 42.15
N ASN A 155 -6.87 -17.51 42.70
CA ASN A 155 -8.13 -16.90 43.12
C ASN A 155 -7.94 -15.89 44.26
N ARG A 156 -7.03 -16.16 45.20
CA ARG A 156 -6.68 -15.20 46.26
C ARG A 156 -5.92 -13.99 45.70
N VAL A 157 -4.96 -14.22 44.81
CA VAL A 157 -4.21 -13.14 44.13
C VAL A 157 -5.17 -12.25 43.33
N ARG A 158 -6.14 -12.82 42.61
CA ARG A 158 -7.16 -12.11 41.82
C ARG A 158 -7.93 -11.07 42.64
N THR A 159 -8.22 -11.35 43.91
CA THR A 159 -8.97 -10.46 44.82
C THR A 159 -8.08 -9.72 45.81
N ALA A 160 -6.76 -9.77 45.63
CA ALA A 160 -5.76 -9.22 46.56
C ALA A 160 -5.87 -9.77 48.00
N SER A 161 -6.32 -11.01 48.16
CA SER A 161 -6.43 -11.75 49.44
C SER A 161 -5.36 -12.83 49.61
N HIS A 162 -4.22 -12.67 48.95
CA HIS A 162 -3.10 -13.61 49.03
C HIS A 162 -2.43 -13.58 50.42
N THR A 163 -1.85 -14.72 50.79
CA THR A 163 -1.17 -14.95 52.08
C THR A 163 0.34 -14.95 51.91
N ASP A 164 1.09 -14.89 53.02
CA ASP A 164 2.55 -15.04 53.00
C ASP A 164 2.98 -16.41 52.45
N ASP A 165 2.17 -17.45 52.65
CA ASP A 165 2.40 -18.78 52.07
C ASP A 165 2.28 -18.77 50.55
N ASP A 166 1.32 -18.01 50.01
CA ASP A 166 1.18 -17.83 48.56
C ASP A 166 2.41 -17.16 47.96
N ILE A 167 2.93 -16.12 48.63
CA ILE A 167 4.14 -15.41 48.20
C ILE A 167 5.34 -16.35 48.20
N ARG A 168 5.54 -17.12 49.28
CA ARG A 168 6.61 -18.13 49.38
C ARG A 168 6.47 -19.19 48.29
N TYR A 169 5.25 -19.65 48.01
CA TYR A 169 5.00 -20.61 46.95
C TYR A 169 5.39 -20.05 45.57
N ILE A 170 4.99 -18.82 45.23
CA ILE A 170 5.39 -18.18 43.96
C ILE A 170 6.92 -18.02 43.89
N GLN A 171 7.56 -17.57 44.96
CA GLN A 171 9.02 -17.38 45.00
C GLN A 171 9.78 -18.69 44.79
N SER A 172 9.25 -19.82 45.29
CA SER A 172 9.84 -21.15 45.06
C SER A 172 9.88 -21.56 43.59
N ARG A 173 9.05 -20.94 42.74
CA ARG A 173 8.95 -21.20 41.30
C ARG A 173 9.84 -20.26 40.47
N LYS A 174 10.73 -19.48 41.10
CA LYS A 174 11.69 -18.62 40.41
C LYS A 174 12.72 -19.50 39.67
N ILE A 175 12.55 -19.63 38.37
CA ILE A 175 13.43 -20.37 37.45
C ILE A 175 13.90 -19.46 36.31
N THR A 176 14.97 -19.84 35.61
CA THR A 176 15.50 -19.15 34.41
C THR A 176 15.34 -19.99 33.13
N PRO A 177 14.11 -20.33 32.72
CA PRO A 177 13.88 -21.16 31.53
C PRO A 177 14.12 -20.37 30.24
N ASN A 178 14.42 -21.08 29.15
CA ASN A 178 14.37 -20.50 27.81
C ASN A 178 12.90 -20.40 27.33
N ALA A 179 12.15 -19.46 27.91
CA ALA A 179 10.72 -19.28 27.68
C ALA A 179 10.37 -17.81 27.36
N LEU A 180 9.10 -17.56 27.03
CA LEU A 180 8.58 -16.19 26.92
C LEU A 180 8.66 -15.51 28.30
N HIS A 181 9.26 -14.32 28.35
CA HIS A 181 9.34 -13.51 29.57
C HIS A 181 8.31 -12.39 29.50
N ILE A 182 7.61 -12.14 30.60
CA ILE A 182 6.59 -11.11 30.72
C ILE A 182 7.07 -10.10 31.77
N PHE A 183 7.05 -8.83 31.42
CA PHE A 183 7.41 -7.73 32.30
C PHE A 183 6.23 -6.75 32.40
N ALA A 184 6.22 -5.95 33.47
CA ALA A 184 5.17 -4.95 33.68
C ALA A 184 5.32 -3.72 32.76
N GLU A 185 6.55 -3.39 32.38
CA GLU A 185 6.90 -2.17 31.63
C GLU A 185 7.70 -2.50 30.37
N SER A 186 7.65 -1.63 29.35
CA SER A 186 8.34 -1.86 28.08
C SER A 186 9.86 -1.73 28.18
N ALA A 187 10.39 -0.82 29.01
CA ALA A 187 11.84 -0.63 29.14
C ALA A 187 12.60 -1.93 29.51
N PRO A 188 12.20 -2.69 30.56
CA PRO A 188 12.85 -3.97 30.86
C PRO A 188 12.57 -5.06 29.81
N VAL A 189 11.47 -4.97 29.04
CA VAL A 189 11.24 -5.85 27.88
C VAL A 189 12.31 -5.59 26.83
N ASP A 190 12.56 -4.32 26.51
CA ASP A 190 13.51 -3.92 25.46
C ASP A 190 14.94 -4.29 25.88
N GLU A 191 15.34 -3.99 27.11
CA GLU A 191 16.64 -4.40 27.67
C GLU A 191 16.85 -5.92 27.58
N TYR A 192 15.84 -6.70 28.02
CA TYR A 192 15.91 -8.15 27.98
C TYR A 192 15.97 -8.70 26.55
N ASN A 193 15.20 -8.12 25.63
CA ASN A 193 15.20 -8.52 24.22
C ASN A 193 16.53 -8.20 23.53
N ILE A 194 17.15 -7.06 23.85
CA ILE A 194 18.48 -6.69 23.35
C ILE A 194 19.53 -7.68 23.85
N ASP A 195 19.57 -7.97 25.16
CA ASP A 195 20.48 -8.98 25.74
C ASP A 195 20.32 -10.35 25.08
N ARG A 196 19.08 -10.76 24.81
CA ARG A 196 18.80 -12.03 24.12
C ARG A 196 19.21 -12.01 22.66
N LEU A 197 19.01 -10.90 21.95
CA LEU A 197 19.43 -10.73 20.56
C LEU A 197 20.96 -10.77 20.45
N GLU A 198 21.69 -10.15 21.38
CA GLU A 198 23.15 -10.18 21.43
C GLU A 198 23.68 -11.61 21.60
N LYS A 199 23.03 -12.42 22.44
CA LYS A 199 23.38 -13.82 22.71
C LYS A 199 23.06 -14.79 21.55
N ILE A 200 22.35 -14.35 20.51
CA ILE A 200 22.15 -15.20 19.32
C ILE A 200 23.48 -15.32 18.57
N GLN A 201 23.89 -16.56 18.30
CA GLN A 201 25.18 -16.92 17.69
C GLN A 201 25.36 -16.40 16.24
N SER A 202 24.27 -16.01 15.56
CA SER A 202 24.34 -15.41 14.22
C SER A 202 25.28 -14.19 14.22
N PRO A 203 26.29 -14.15 13.34
CA PRO A 203 27.29 -13.09 13.31
C PRO A 203 26.73 -11.78 12.75
N GLN A 204 25.78 -11.87 11.81
CA GLN A 204 25.23 -10.70 11.13
C GLN A 204 24.08 -10.10 11.95
N LEU A 205 24.24 -8.83 12.34
CA LEU A 205 23.16 -7.96 12.83
C LEU A 205 22.68 -7.08 11.67
N TYR A 206 21.36 -7.01 11.48
CA TYR A 206 20.74 -6.07 10.56
C TYR A 206 20.06 -4.96 11.35
N ILE A 207 20.27 -3.73 10.91
CA ILE A 207 19.64 -2.54 11.47
C ILE A 207 18.67 -2.02 10.40
N LEU A 208 17.38 -2.15 10.67
CA LEU A 208 16.33 -1.63 9.81
C LEU A 208 15.95 -0.24 10.31
N GLU A 209 16.29 0.78 9.54
CA GLU A 209 15.95 2.17 9.87
C GLU A 209 14.64 2.59 9.20
N ALA A 210 13.78 3.28 9.95
CA ALA A 210 12.54 3.84 9.43
C ALA A 210 12.84 4.96 8.41
N SER A 211 12.00 5.06 7.38
CA SER A 211 12.04 6.16 6.41
C SER A 211 10.86 7.09 6.65
N ASP A 212 11.15 8.28 7.18
CA ASP A 212 10.13 9.29 7.49
C ASP A 212 10.00 10.31 6.36
N GLN A 213 8.75 10.68 6.03
CA GLN A 213 8.44 11.70 5.03
C GLN A 213 7.65 12.83 5.67
N PHE A 214 8.01 14.07 5.34
CA PHE A 214 7.41 15.28 5.89
C PHE A 214 6.75 16.10 4.78
N PRO A 215 5.61 16.75 5.05
CA PRO A 215 5.01 17.71 4.13
C PRO A 215 6.00 18.84 3.74
N PRO A 216 5.85 19.44 2.56
CA PRO A 216 6.61 20.63 2.21
C PRO A 216 6.30 21.76 3.21
N HIS A 217 7.32 22.54 3.59
CA HIS A 217 7.25 23.67 4.54
C HIS A 217 7.10 23.35 6.04
N VAL A 218 7.47 22.17 6.51
CA VAL A 218 7.58 21.90 7.97
C VAL A 218 8.94 22.38 8.49
N ARG A 219 8.95 23.10 9.62
CA ARG A 219 10.20 23.58 10.26
C ARG A 219 10.97 22.41 10.86
N LYS A 220 12.31 22.49 10.83
CA LYS A 220 13.20 21.46 11.40
C LYS A 220 12.88 21.15 12.88
N GLN A 221 12.56 22.17 13.67
CA GLN A 221 12.17 22.00 15.08
C GLN A 221 10.86 21.20 15.26
N ASP A 222 9.90 21.35 14.35
CA ASP A 222 8.65 20.60 14.38
C ASP A 222 8.90 19.12 13.99
N ILE A 223 9.83 18.87 13.06
CA ILE A 223 10.30 17.52 12.70
C ILE A 223 10.99 16.86 13.90
N GLU A 224 11.97 17.53 14.51
CA GLU A 224 12.71 17.02 15.67
C GLU A 224 11.79 16.70 16.85
N ARG A 225 10.76 17.54 17.09
CA ARG A 225 9.73 17.28 18.11
C ARG A 225 8.89 16.03 17.81
N VAL A 226 8.62 15.73 16.54
CA VAL A 226 7.87 14.51 16.17
C VAL A 226 8.76 13.28 16.28
N LEU A 227 10.02 13.38 15.86
CA LEU A 227 10.99 12.28 15.94
C LEU A 227 11.40 11.95 17.38
N SER A 228 11.24 12.88 18.32
CA SER A 228 11.46 12.61 19.75
C SER A 228 10.30 11.91 20.45
N LYS A 229 9.17 11.70 19.76
CA LYS A 229 8.02 10.98 20.31
C LYS A 229 8.34 9.51 20.53
N GLY A 230 7.84 8.95 21.62
CA GLY A 230 7.99 7.54 21.93
C GLY A 230 7.13 6.64 21.04
N ARG A 231 7.46 5.35 21.02
CA ARG A 231 6.78 4.29 20.25
C ARG A 231 5.25 4.31 20.34
N SER A 232 4.70 4.62 21.52
CA SER A 232 3.25 4.69 21.74
C SER A 232 2.57 5.82 20.98
N GLU A 233 3.30 6.91 20.73
CA GLU A 233 2.79 8.10 20.03
C GLU A 233 3.05 8.06 18.52
N THR A 234 3.88 7.12 18.05
CA THR A 234 4.17 6.84 16.63
C THR A 234 3.37 5.64 16.11
N GLY A 235 2.27 5.29 16.79
CA GLY A 235 1.39 4.19 16.37
C GLY A 235 2.00 2.79 16.51
N GLY A 236 3.08 2.65 17.29
CA GLY A 236 3.80 1.39 17.49
C GLY A 236 5.00 1.19 16.58
N LEU A 237 5.40 2.23 15.82
CA LEU A 237 6.53 2.18 14.90
C LEU A 237 7.83 2.61 15.59
N ASP A 238 8.83 1.74 15.50
CA ASP A 238 10.17 1.98 16.03
C ASP A 238 11.05 2.67 14.97
N THR A 239 11.91 3.59 15.39
CA THR A 239 12.84 4.30 14.48
C THR A 239 13.93 3.38 13.93
N LYS A 240 14.32 2.39 14.74
CA LYS A 240 15.27 1.35 14.36
C LYS A 240 14.79 0.01 14.90
N ILE A 241 14.87 -1.02 14.07
CA ILE A 241 14.61 -2.40 14.47
C ILE A 241 15.89 -3.20 14.27
N LEU A 242 16.35 -3.83 15.35
CA LEU A 242 17.53 -4.69 15.36
C LEU A 242 17.10 -6.14 15.17
N ILE A 243 17.63 -6.82 14.15
CA ILE A 243 17.32 -8.23 13.90
C ILE A 243 18.56 -9.06 13.60
N LYS A 244 18.52 -10.32 14.02
CA LYS A 244 19.49 -11.36 13.66
C LYS A 244 18.74 -12.57 13.11
N GLU A 245 19.45 -13.41 12.35
CA GLU A 245 18.94 -14.74 12.03
C GLU A 245 18.59 -15.50 13.31
N ASN A 246 17.50 -16.26 13.30
CA ASN A 246 16.94 -17.00 14.42
C ASN A 246 16.40 -16.15 15.57
N ALA A 247 16.30 -14.83 15.38
CA ALA A 247 15.60 -13.97 16.34
C ALA A 247 14.11 -14.30 16.35
N ARG A 248 13.55 -14.40 17.55
CA ARG A 248 12.10 -14.48 17.76
C ARG A 248 11.51 -13.08 17.61
N VAL A 249 10.47 -12.96 16.79
CA VAL A 249 9.83 -11.69 16.48
C VAL A 249 8.32 -11.79 16.68
N MET A 250 7.67 -10.63 16.83
CA MET A 250 6.22 -10.51 16.92
C MET A 250 5.75 -9.47 15.91
N LEU A 251 4.70 -9.78 15.14
CA LEU A 251 4.04 -8.77 14.32
C LEU A 251 3.36 -7.73 15.22
N THR A 252 3.56 -6.45 14.93
CA THR A 252 2.94 -5.33 15.68
C THR A 252 1.79 -4.67 14.91
N THR A 253 1.60 -5.07 13.66
CA THR A 253 0.59 -4.54 12.74
C THR A 253 -0.10 -5.68 11.99
N ASN A 254 -1.28 -5.40 11.46
CA ASN A 254 -1.98 -6.35 10.60
C ASN A 254 -1.47 -6.18 9.17
N VAL A 255 -0.84 -7.22 8.63
CA VAL A 255 -0.30 -7.24 7.27
C VAL A 255 -1.34 -7.85 6.32
N ASP A 256 -1.82 -9.05 6.64
CA ASP A 256 -2.83 -9.75 5.87
C ASP A 256 -3.77 -10.51 6.82
N ILE A 257 -5.06 -10.16 6.78
CA ILE A 257 -6.06 -10.78 7.65
C ILE A 257 -6.44 -12.18 7.12
N SER A 258 -6.45 -12.37 5.80
CA SER A 258 -6.81 -13.64 5.16
C SER A 258 -5.74 -14.71 5.40
N ASP A 259 -4.48 -14.33 5.29
CA ASP A 259 -3.32 -15.18 5.59
C ASP A 259 -2.98 -15.22 7.09
N ARG A 260 -3.80 -14.57 7.93
CA ARG A 260 -3.66 -14.51 9.39
C ARG A 260 -2.35 -13.88 9.89
N LEU A 261 -1.69 -13.06 9.06
CA LEU A 261 -0.54 -12.23 9.42
C LEU A 261 -0.99 -10.99 10.18
N ILE A 262 -1.36 -11.18 11.45
CA ILE A 262 -1.97 -10.15 12.29
C ILE A 262 -1.10 -9.81 13.52
N ASN A 263 -1.37 -8.64 14.10
CA ASN A 263 -0.68 -8.16 15.30
C ASN A 263 -0.77 -9.18 16.44
N GLY A 264 0.37 -9.51 17.04
CA GLY A 264 0.52 -10.48 18.12
C GLY A 264 1.04 -11.84 17.68
N GLN A 265 1.08 -12.11 16.37
CA GLN A 265 1.63 -13.37 15.86
C GLN A 265 3.14 -13.42 16.09
N LEU A 266 3.60 -14.53 16.68
CA LEU A 266 5.00 -14.79 16.95
C LEU A 266 5.62 -15.64 15.83
N GLY A 267 6.88 -15.36 15.51
CA GLY A 267 7.65 -16.09 14.53
C GLY A 267 9.13 -16.12 14.86
N THR A 268 9.90 -16.86 14.07
CA THR A 268 11.36 -16.88 14.13
C THR A 268 11.89 -16.54 12.75
N LEU A 269 12.90 -15.67 12.68
CA LEU A 269 13.51 -15.28 11.41
C LEU A 269 14.43 -16.39 10.88
N GLU A 270 14.20 -16.86 9.66
CA GLU A 270 15.07 -17.84 8.99
C GLU A 270 15.94 -17.14 7.93
N SER A 271 17.22 -17.51 7.81
CA SER A 271 18.16 -16.88 6.87
C SER A 271 17.70 -16.89 5.41
N LYS A 272 16.92 -17.90 5.00
CA LYS A 272 16.36 -17.95 3.64
C LYS A 272 15.29 -16.87 3.36
N HIS A 273 14.74 -16.24 4.39
CA HIS A 273 13.72 -15.19 4.27
C HIS A 273 14.28 -13.78 4.56
N ILE A 274 15.48 -13.66 5.14
CA ILE A 274 16.20 -12.37 5.25
C ILE A 274 17.00 -12.18 3.96
N ARG A 275 16.32 -11.84 2.87
CA ARG A 275 16.96 -11.61 1.56
C ARG A 275 16.37 -10.36 0.93
N ALA A 276 17.21 -9.49 0.38
CA ALA A 276 16.77 -8.73 -0.79
C ALA A 276 16.43 -9.77 -1.87
N ASN A 277 15.30 -9.62 -2.57
CA ASN A 277 14.91 -10.59 -3.60
C ASN A 277 16.12 -10.81 -4.52
N PRO A 278 16.65 -12.05 -4.66
CA PRO A 278 17.88 -12.29 -5.41
C PRO A 278 17.80 -11.76 -6.83
N LYS A 279 16.61 -11.82 -7.45
CA LYS A 279 16.36 -11.24 -8.77
C LYS A 279 16.52 -9.71 -8.79
N VAL A 280 16.11 -9.04 -7.71
CA VAL A 280 16.28 -7.58 -7.58
C VAL A 280 17.75 -7.24 -7.38
N GLN A 281 18.49 -8.03 -6.60
CA GLN A 281 19.91 -7.79 -6.37
C GLN A 281 20.75 -8.05 -7.63
N GLU A 282 20.51 -9.17 -8.32
CA GLU A 282 21.10 -9.47 -9.64
C GLU A 282 20.76 -8.38 -10.66
N GLU A 283 19.51 -7.90 -10.68
CA GLU A 283 19.12 -6.83 -11.60
C GLU A 283 19.76 -5.49 -11.24
N TYR A 284 19.93 -5.16 -9.96
CA TYR A 284 20.66 -3.94 -9.53
C TYR A 284 22.14 -4.00 -9.90
N GLU A 285 22.78 -5.17 -9.74
CA GLU A 285 24.17 -5.40 -10.15
C GLU A 285 24.30 -5.30 -11.67
N ARG A 286 23.42 -5.99 -12.42
CA ARG A 286 23.33 -5.89 -13.88
C ARG A 286 23.13 -4.45 -14.34
N LEU A 287 22.19 -3.70 -13.74
CA LEU A 287 21.92 -2.31 -14.09
C LEU A 287 23.16 -1.44 -13.85
N ARG A 288 23.89 -1.63 -12.75
CA ARG A 288 25.13 -0.89 -12.46
C ARG A 288 26.28 -1.23 -13.41
N GLU A 289 26.38 -2.49 -13.85
CA GLU A 289 27.42 -2.93 -14.79
C GLU A 289 27.09 -2.55 -16.24
N THR A 290 25.80 -2.63 -16.62
CA THR A 290 25.31 -2.31 -17.97
C THR A 290 25.24 -0.80 -18.19
N SER A 291 24.94 -0.01 -17.15
CA SER A 291 25.00 1.46 -17.19
C SER A 291 26.42 2.00 -17.03
N SER A 292 27.37 1.34 -17.70
CA SER A 292 28.57 2.02 -18.18
C SER A 292 28.10 3.10 -19.15
N LEU A 293 27.82 4.30 -18.62
CA LEU A 293 27.58 5.51 -19.38
C LEU A 293 28.82 5.76 -20.23
N GLU A 294 28.92 5.13 -21.40
CA GLU A 294 29.75 5.70 -22.44
C GLU A 294 29.17 7.09 -22.70
N PRO A 295 29.98 8.15 -22.52
CA PRO A 295 29.54 9.48 -22.90
C PRO A 295 29.44 9.47 -24.42
N HIS A 296 28.29 9.09 -24.95
CA HIS A 296 27.89 9.48 -26.29
C HIS A 296 27.69 10.99 -26.26
N ILE A 297 28.81 11.70 -26.32
CA ILE A 297 28.87 13.08 -26.78
C ILE A 297 28.53 13.01 -28.27
N THR A 298 27.26 12.78 -28.59
CA THR A 298 26.74 13.32 -29.84
C THR A 298 26.63 14.82 -29.59
N THR A 299 27.55 15.56 -30.20
CA THR A 299 27.41 16.98 -30.44
C THR A 299 26.19 17.21 -31.32
N ASP A 300 24.98 17.04 -30.77
CA ASP A 300 23.76 17.49 -31.42
C ASP A 300 23.74 19.00 -31.24
N LEU A 301 24.32 19.69 -32.23
CA LEU A 301 23.98 21.08 -32.51
C LEU A 301 22.46 21.19 -32.46
N CYS A 302 21.97 22.13 -31.66
CA CYS A 302 20.57 22.42 -31.48
C CYS A 302 19.96 22.86 -32.83
N ASN A 303 19.58 21.88 -33.66
CA ASN A 303 18.92 22.10 -34.93
C ASN A 303 17.45 22.33 -34.63
N LYS A 304 16.98 23.57 -34.89
CA LYS A 304 15.59 23.99 -34.64
C LYS A 304 14.54 23.22 -35.47
N GLU A 305 14.96 22.34 -36.37
CA GLU A 305 14.11 21.53 -37.26
C GLU A 305 13.79 20.13 -36.71
N THR A 306 14.36 19.74 -35.57
CA THR A 306 14.15 18.39 -35.01
C THR A 306 13.50 18.44 -33.63
N VAL A 307 12.52 17.57 -33.40
CA VAL A 307 11.91 17.34 -32.09
C VAL A 307 12.27 15.94 -31.60
N SER A 308 12.64 15.84 -30.34
CA SER A 308 12.97 14.59 -29.66
C SER A 308 11.89 14.19 -28.66
N ILE A 309 11.34 12.99 -28.85
CA ILE A 309 10.34 12.37 -27.97
C ILE A 309 10.99 11.16 -27.31
N CYS A 310 10.93 11.04 -25.99
CA CYS A 310 11.40 9.85 -25.28
C CYS A 310 10.21 9.08 -24.71
N LEU A 311 10.05 7.83 -25.13
CA LEU A 311 9.10 6.88 -24.55
C LEU A 311 9.79 6.08 -23.44
N LEU A 312 9.18 6.01 -22.27
CA LEU A 312 9.68 5.19 -21.17
C LEU A 312 8.55 4.66 -20.29
N ASN A 313 8.51 3.34 -20.08
CA ASN A 313 7.80 2.75 -18.95
C ASN A 313 8.57 3.10 -17.67
N ILE A 314 8.01 4.02 -16.87
CA ILE A 314 8.71 4.60 -15.72
C ILE A 314 8.42 3.85 -14.41
N ARG A 315 7.48 2.90 -14.39
CA ARG A 315 6.94 2.19 -13.21
C ARG A 315 6.32 3.06 -12.11
N SER A 316 6.83 4.27 -11.86
CA SER A 316 6.29 5.27 -10.95
C SER A 316 7.00 6.60 -11.17
N LEU A 317 6.34 7.56 -11.81
CA LEU A 317 6.93 8.88 -12.08
C LEU A 317 7.39 9.57 -10.80
N LYS A 318 6.59 9.49 -9.72
CA LYS A 318 6.95 10.13 -8.44
C LYS A 318 8.24 9.58 -7.83
N LYS A 319 8.50 8.27 -7.96
CA LYS A 319 9.73 7.66 -7.42
C LYS A 319 10.97 7.99 -8.25
N HIS A 320 10.80 8.17 -9.56
CA HIS A 320 11.91 8.30 -10.50
C HIS A 320 12.13 9.71 -11.06
N CYS A 321 11.34 10.69 -10.62
CA CYS A 321 11.44 12.09 -11.08
C CYS A 321 12.85 12.70 -10.93
N LEU A 322 13.53 12.47 -9.80
CA LEU A 322 14.91 12.98 -9.58
C LEU A 322 15.93 12.32 -10.52
N HIS A 323 15.76 11.03 -10.80
CA HIS A 323 16.60 10.30 -11.74
C HIS A 323 16.41 10.84 -13.16
N LEU A 324 15.16 11.05 -13.57
CA LEU A 324 14.81 11.59 -14.88
C LEU A 324 15.36 13.01 -15.08
N SER A 325 15.26 13.88 -14.06
CA SER A 325 15.84 15.24 -14.12
C SER A 325 17.37 15.24 -14.20
N SER A 326 18.02 14.20 -13.67
CA SER A 326 19.49 14.08 -13.66
C SER A 326 20.04 13.32 -14.87
N ASP A 327 19.18 12.69 -15.67
CA ASP A 327 19.54 11.90 -16.83
C ASP A 327 19.98 12.79 -17.99
N GLN A 328 21.23 12.65 -18.44
CA GLN A 328 21.80 13.54 -19.45
C GLN A 328 21.20 13.40 -20.85
N ILE A 329 20.49 12.31 -21.13
CA ILE A 329 19.84 12.06 -22.41
C ILE A 329 18.37 12.45 -22.33
N LEU A 330 17.65 11.96 -21.32
CA LEU A 330 16.21 12.17 -21.19
C LEU A 330 15.88 13.63 -20.84
N SER A 331 16.63 14.28 -19.94
CA SER A 331 16.42 15.70 -19.61
C SER A 331 16.57 16.64 -20.81
N LYS A 332 17.33 16.24 -21.84
CA LYS A 332 17.52 17.01 -23.07
C LYS A 332 16.38 16.85 -24.07
N CYS A 333 15.58 15.79 -23.97
CA CYS A 333 14.46 15.56 -24.89
C CYS A 333 13.41 16.69 -24.79
N ASP A 334 12.70 16.93 -25.88
CA ASP A 334 11.66 17.97 -25.95
C ASP A 334 10.34 17.49 -25.35
N VAL A 335 10.07 16.19 -25.50
CA VAL A 335 8.88 15.51 -24.98
C VAL A 335 9.29 14.20 -24.30
N LEU A 336 8.66 13.91 -23.17
CA LEU A 336 8.74 12.64 -22.45
C LEU A 336 7.35 12.03 -22.42
N ALA A 337 7.18 10.88 -23.04
CA ALA A 337 5.95 10.11 -23.03
C ALA A 337 6.12 8.93 -22.08
N LEU A 338 5.39 8.95 -20.98
CA LEU A 338 5.61 8.05 -19.86
C LEU A 338 4.42 7.10 -19.69
N THR A 339 4.72 5.81 -19.57
CA THR A 339 3.75 4.75 -19.23
C THR A 339 4.01 4.24 -17.80
N GLU A 340 3.02 3.57 -17.18
CA GLU A 340 3.03 3.18 -15.76
C GLU A 340 3.42 4.30 -14.78
N THR A 341 2.89 5.50 -14.97
CA THR A 341 3.26 6.65 -14.13
C THR A 341 2.84 6.50 -12.65
N GLN A 342 1.83 5.67 -12.36
CA GLN A 342 1.27 5.43 -11.03
C GLN A 342 0.86 6.71 -10.28
N LEU A 343 0.43 7.74 -11.01
CA LEU A 343 0.00 9.00 -10.39
C LEU A 343 -1.39 8.84 -9.78
N LEU A 344 -1.65 9.45 -8.63
CA LEU A 344 -3.00 9.48 -8.06
C LEU A 344 -3.86 10.51 -8.81
N THR A 345 -5.15 10.21 -8.96
CA THR A 345 -6.15 11.12 -9.55
C THR A 345 -6.26 12.45 -8.80
N SER A 346 -5.91 12.47 -7.51
CA SER A 346 -5.96 13.66 -6.64
C SER A 346 -4.65 14.47 -6.58
N VAL A 347 -3.58 14.06 -7.27
CA VAL A 347 -2.30 14.78 -7.22
C VAL A 347 -2.42 16.09 -8.02
N GLN A 348 -2.23 17.21 -7.30
CA GLN A 348 -2.08 18.53 -7.92
C GLN A 348 -0.79 18.56 -8.76
N ASN A 349 -0.82 19.23 -9.91
CA ASN A 349 0.31 19.29 -10.85
C ASN A 349 1.58 19.88 -10.22
N ASP A 350 1.42 20.69 -9.17
CA ASP A 350 2.48 21.46 -8.53
C ASP A 350 3.59 20.59 -7.92
N ASP A 351 3.28 19.39 -7.39
CA ASP A 351 4.27 18.50 -6.81
C ASP A 351 5.28 17.98 -7.86
N ILE A 352 4.81 17.68 -9.07
CA ILE A 352 5.65 17.10 -10.15
C ILE A 352 6.36 18.22 -10.92
N ASN A 353 5.67 19.35 -11.16
CA ASN A 353 6.25 20.53 -11.79
C ASN A 353 7.40 21.11 -10.96
N SER A 354 7.38 20.96 -9.64
CA SER A 354 8.50 21.38 -8.78
C SER A 354 9.81 20.60 -9.03
N ILE A 355 9.72 19.37 -9.59
CA ILE A 355 10.85 18.45 -9.78
C ILE A 355 11.29 18.39 -11.24
N LEU A 356 10.35 18.40 -12.20
CA LEU A 356 10.61 18.51 -13.64
C LEU A 356 10.49 19.98 -14.08
N LYS A 357 11.34 20.85 -13.53
CA LYS A 357 11.20 22.32 -13.67
C LYS A 357 11.12 22.84 -15.10
N ASP A 358 11.72 22.11 -16.05
CA ASP A 358 11.78 22.50 -17.46
C ASP A 358 10.64 21.91 -18.31
N PHE A 359 9.74 21.11 -17.71
CA PHE A 359 8.66 20.44 -18.41
C PHE A 359 7.28 20.81 -17.85
N SER A 360 6.36 21.11 -18.76
CA SER A 360 4.92 21.08 -18.49
C SER A 360 4.41 19.65 -18.51
N LEU A 361 3.50 19.30 -17.60
CA LEU A 361 2.93 17.96 -17.47
C LEU A 361 1.46 17.94 -17.93
N HIS A 362 1.16 17.07 -18.89
CA HIS A 362 -0.20 16.67 -19.24
C HIS A 362 -0.42 15.20 -18.84
N LYS A 363 -1.48 14.92 -18.09
CA LYS A 363 -1.82 13.57 -17.58
C LYS A 363 -3.06 13.06 -18.29
N GLN A 364 -3.25 11.75 -18.36
CA GLN A 364 -4.52 11.19 -18.85
C GLN A 364 -5.70 11.72 -18.02
N ASP A 365 -6.79 12.11 -18.69
CA ASP A 365 -8.01 12.58 -18.04
C ASP A 365 -8.77 11.42 -17.35
N GLN A 366 -9.58 11.79 -16.35
CA GLN A 366 -10.25 10.90 -15.39
C GLN A 366 -10.62 9.51 -15.94
N ASN A 367 -10.04 8.47 -15.34
CA ASN A 367 -10.51 7.10 -15.49
C ASN A 367 -10.78 6.47 -14.11
N SER A 368 -11.65 5.46 -14.09
CA SER A 368 -12.15 4.70 -12.92
C SER A 368 -11.09 4.00 -12.06
N ASP A 369 -9.83 4.02 -12.49
CA ASP A 369 -8.71 3.41 -11.80
C ASP A 369 -8.17 4.30 -10.67
N LYS A 370 -7.68 3.65 -9.62
CA LYS A 370 -7.03 4.32 -8.48
C LYS A 370 -5.78 5.13 -8.89
N PHE A 371 -5.11 4.72 -9.98
CA PHE A 371 -3.88 5.33 -10.46
C PHE A 371 -3.93 5.58 -11.97
N LEU A 372 -3.37 6.71 -12.39
CA LEU A 372 -3.15 7.07 -13.79
C LEU A 372 -1.93 6.33 -14.33
N SER A 373 -2.01 5.88 -15.58
CA SER A 373 -0.94 5.14 -16.26
C SER A 373 -0.12 5.97 -17.23
N LEU A 374 -0.72 6.98 -17.87
CA LEU A 374 -0.10 7.76 -18.93
C LEU A 374 0.13 9.22 -18.53
N ALA A 375 1.30 9.75 -18.89
CA ALA A 375 1.56 11.18 -18.87
C ALA A 375 2.50 11.60 -20.00
N VAL A 376 2.36 12.84 -20.45
CA VAL A 376 3.24 13.48 -21.42
C VAL A 376 3.83 14.72 -20.76
N CYS A 377 5.15 14.76 -20.61
CA CYS A 377 5.88 15.95 -20.19
C CYS A 377 6.49 16.63 -21.42
N TYR A 378 6.42 17.94 -21.54
CA TYR A 378 6.94 18.67 -22.71
C TYR A 378 7.55 20.02 -22.33
N LYS A 379 8.61 20.43 -23.03
CA LYS A 379 9.26 21.73 -22.81
C LYS A 379 8.44 22.88 -23.41
N ASP A 380 8.69 24.10 -22.95
CA ASP A 380 7.97 25.31 -23.37
C ASP A 380 7.97 25.59 -24.89
N ALA A 381 8.96 25.07 -25.61
CA ALA A 381 9.05 25.19 -27.07
C ALA A 381 7.98 24.34 -27.81
N ILE A 382 7.40 23.34 -27.13
CA ILE A 382 6.39 22.43 -27.65
C ILE A 382 5.02 22.81 -27.07
N ARG A 383 3.98 22.73 -27.90
CA ARG A 383 2.60 22.89 -27.44
C ARG A 383 1.78 21.65 -27.78
N LEU A 384 1.13 21.08 -26.77
CA LEU A 384 0.12 20.06 -26.96
C LEU A 384 -1.26 20.71 -27.19
N SER A 385 -1.99 20.22 -28.19
CA SER A 385 -3.38 20.62 -28.46
C SER A 385 -4.22 19.39 -28.78
N ASP A 386 -5.55 19.53 -28.76
CA ASP A 386 -6.51 18.48 -29.18
C ASP A 386 -6.23 17.13 -28.49
N THR A 387 -6.13 17.18 -27.16
CA THR A 387 -5.85 16.02 -26.31
C THR A 387 -7.12 15.25 -26.03
N GLU A 388 -7.11 13.94 -26.28
CA GLU A 388 -8.27 13.06 -26.10
C GLU A 388 -7.85 11.71 -25.52
N TYR A 389 -8.58 11.22 -24.51
CA TYR A 389 -8.29 9.95 -23.85
C TYR A 389 -9.31 8.86 -24.22
N PHE A 390 -8.81 7.71 -24.65
CA PHE A 390 -9.58 6.53 -25.01
C PHE A 390 -9.42 5.43 -23.97
N SER A 391 -10.42 5.27 -23.09
CA SER A 391 -10.39 4.27 -22.02
C SER A 391 -10.41 2.82 -22.51
N SER A 392 -10.98 2.56 -23.70
CA SER A 392 -11.07 1.22 -24.31
C SER A 392 -9.72 0.58 -24.62
N ILE A 393 -8.73 1.40 -25.00
CA ILE A 393 -7.36 0.97 -25.30
C ILE A 393 -6.34 1.53 -24.30
N ASN A 394 -6.80 2.29 -23.30
CA ASN A 394 -5.95 3.08 -22.42
C ASN A 394 -4.92 3.88 -23.22
N GLY A 395 -5.44 4.81 -24.03
CA GLY A 395 -4.65 5.60 -24.96
C GLY A 395 -4.91 7.09 -24.86
N LEU A 396 -3.86 7.88 -25.00
CA LEU A 396 -3.91 9.34 -24.97
C LEU A 396 -3.46 9.88 -26.33
N ARG A 397 -4.40 10.45 -27.09
CA ARG A 397 -4.14 11.16 -28.34
C ARG A 397 -3.84 12.63 -28.05
N PHE A 398 -2.91 13.20 -28.80
CA PHE A 398 -2.57 14.62 -28.75
C PHE A 398 -1.92 15.07 -30.05
N LEU A 399 -2.11 16.34 -30.40
CA LEU A 399 -1.37 17.00 -31.48
C LEU A 399 -0.13 17.68 -30.91
N LEU A 400 1.03 17.30 -31.43
CA LEU A 400 2.31 17.90 -31.08
C LEU A 400 2.62 19.03 -32.06
N ASN A 401 2.66 20.26 -31.54
CA ASN A 401 2.98 21.45 -32.32
C ASN A 401 4.41 21.91 -32.03
N ASN A 402 5.21 22.09 -33.08
CA ASN A 402 6.50 22.76 -33.03
C ASN A 402 6.43 24.09 -33.81
N SER A 403 7.22 25.07 -33.39
CA SER A 403 7.26 26.42 -33.96
C SER A 403 7.88 26.42 -35.36
N GLY A 404 7.13 25.99 -36.38
CA GLY A 404 7.54 26.02 -37.79
C GLY A 404 7.12 24.83 -38.66
N GLY A 405 6.52 23.78 -38.09
CA GLY A 405 6.10 22.57 -38.82
C GLY A 405 4.59 22.31 -38.74
N ASN A 406 4.11 21.38 -39.57
CA ASN A 406 2.74 20.87 -39.46
C ASN A 406 2.58 20.10 -38.13
N PRO A 407 1.41 20.16 -37.46
CA PRO A 407 1.17 19.41 -36.24
C PRO A 407 1.29 17.90 -36.50
N LEU A 408 1.91 17.19 -35.56
CA LEU A 408 2.04 15.74 -35.62
C LEU A 408 0.99 15.09 -34.71
N SER A 409 0.16 14.20 -35.26
CA SER A 409 -0.88 13.50 -34.51
C SER A 409 -0.32 12.25 -33.83
N CYS A 410 -0.25 12.25 -32.51
CA CYS A 410 0.37 11.22 -31.70
C CYS A 410 -0.67 10.46 -30.86
N LEU A 411 -0.47 9.15 -30.68
CA LEU A 411 -1.24 8.30 -29.79
C LEU A 411 -0.29 7.52 -28.86
N LEU A 412 -0.27 7.91 -27.58
CA LEU A 412 0.46 7.23 -26.52
C LEU A 412 -0.41 6.15 -25.87
N LEU A 413 0.09 4.91 -25.80
CA LEU A 413 -0.67 3.75 -25.29
C LEU A 413 -0.01 3.05 -24.10
N TYR A 414 -0.82 2.50 -23.21
CA TYR A 414 -0.37 1.52 -22.22
C TYR A 414 -1.39 0.38 -22.08
N ARG A 415 -1.09 -0.78 -22.65
CA ARG A 415 -1.95 -1.95 -22.48
C ARG A 415 -1.56 -2.70 -21.21
N LYS A 416 -2.48 -2.82 -20.24
CA LYS A 416 -2.26 -3.62 -19.01
C LYS A 416 -2.05 -5.10 -19.33
N HIS A 417 -1.20 -5.77 -18.55
CA HIS A 417 -1.06 -7.23 -18.61
C HIS A 417 -2.39 -7.95 -18.34
N GLY A 418 -2.64 -9.04 -19.07
CA GLY A 418 -3.81 -9.90 -18.89
C GLY A 418 -5.07 -9.50 -19.67
N GLY A 419 -5.09 -8.35 -20.36
CA GLY A 419 -6.22 -7.94 -21.21
C GLY A 419 -6.33 -8.78 -22.50
N ASN A 420 -7.54 -8.90 -23.05
CA ASN A 420 -7.77 -9.63 -24.32
C ASN A 420 -7.11 -8.87 -25.49
N ILE A 421 -6.10 -9.49 -26.12
CA ILE A 421 -5.33 -8.89 -27.23
C ILE A 421 -6.22 -8.59 -28.44
N GLN A 422 -7.13 -9.50 -28.79
CA GLN A 422 -8.01 -9.33 -29.96
C GLN A 422 -8.96 -8.16 -29.77
N GLN A 423 -9.55 -8.03 -28.58
CA GLN A 423 -10.43 -6.92 -28.25
C GLN A 423 -9.66 -5.58 -28.27
N PHE A 424 -8.45 -5.55 -27.71
CA PHE A 424 -7.60 -4.37 -27.75
C PHE A 424 -7.29 -3.94 -29.20
N ILE A 425 -6.90 -4.88 -30.07
CA ILE A 425 -6.60 -4.61 -31.48
C ILE A 425 -7.85 -4.12 -32.22
N ALA A 426 -9.02 -4.71 -31.99
CA ALA A 426 -10.27 -4.26 -32.60
C ALA A 426 -10.66 -2.83 -32.17
N CYS A 427 -10.49 -2.49 -30.89
CA CYS A 427 -10.70 -1.12 -30.42
C CYS A 427 -9.66 -0.15 -30.98
N LEU A 428 -8.40 -0.57 -31.10
CA LEU A 428 -7.33 0.22 -31.69
C LEU A 428 -7.63 0.53 -33.17
N ASP A 429 -8.01 -0.49 -33.96
CA ASP A 429 -8.43 -0.36 -35.37
C ASP A 429 -9.54 0.69 -35.55
N TYR A 430 -10.61 0.61 -34.75
CA TYR A 430 -11.69 1.58 -34.80
C TYR A 430 -11.19 3.03 -34.59
N ILE A 431 -10.27 3.24 -33.64
CA ILE A 431 -9.75 4.58 -33.31
C ILE A 431 -8.84 5.09 -34.44
N ILE A 432 -7.89 4.28 -34.89
CA ILE A 432 -6.89 4.69 -35.90
C ILE A 432 -7.49 4.81 -37.31
N THR A 433 -8.60 4.13 -37.59
CA THR A 433 -9.34 4.27 -38.85
C THR A 433 -10.28 5.49 -38.81
N SER A 434 -10.78 5.86 -37.63
CA SER A 434 -11.66 7.03 -37.46
C SER A 434 -10.92 8.36 -37.33
N LEU A 435 -9.64 8.31 -36.92
CA LEU A 435 -8.83 9.49 -36.63
C LEU A 435 -7.53 9.45 -37.43
N ASP A 436 -7.11 10.59 -37.94
CA ASP A 436 -5.85 10.70 -38.66
C ASP A 436 -4.67 10.74 -37.65
N ILE A 437 -4.10 9.58 -37.34
CA ILE A 437 -3.01 9.43 -36.35
C ILE A 437 -1.70 9.15 -37.07
N ASP A 438 -0.66 9.94 -36.83
CA ASP A 438 0.60 9.83 -37.55
C ASP A 438 1.57 8.86 -36.88
N VAL A 439 1.61 8.89 -35.54
CA VAL A 439 2.52 8.07 -34.72
C VAL A 439 1.76 7.42 -33.58
N ILE A 440 1.91 6.11 -33.43
CA ILE A 440 1.37 5.32 -32.34
C ILE A 440 2.54 4.71 -31.59
N PHE A 441 2.63 4.96 -30.29
CA PHE A 441 3.74 4.47 -29.49
C PHE A 441 3.35 4.26 -28.04
N GLY A 442 4.08 3.41 -27.34
CA GLY A 442 3.73 3.06 -25.98
C GLY A 442 4.18 1.67 -25.59
N ASP A 443 3.78 1.25 -24.41
CA ASP A 443 4.00 -0.11 -23.94
C ASP A 443 2.75 -0.95 -24.24
N PHE A 444 2.90 -1.84 -25.22
CA PHE A 444 1.81 -2.70 -25.69
C PHE A 444 1.65 -3.94 -24.83
N ASN A 445 2.63 -4.30 -23.99
CA ASN A 445 2.69 -5.58 -23.31
C ASN A 445 2.39 -6.77 -24.25
N ILE A 446 2.83 -6.64 -25.51
CA ILE A 446 2.78 -7.65 -26.57
C ILE A 446 4.20 -7.74 -27.12
N ASP A 447 4.84 -8.90 -26.94
CA ASP A 447 6.21 -9.09 -27.40
C ASP A 447 6.27 -9.15 -28.93
N TYR A 448 6.96 -8.18 -29.54
CA TYR A 448 7.11 -8.08 -30.99
C TYR A 448 7.90 -9.26 -31.57
N PHE A 449 8.81 -9.88 -30.80
CA PHE A 449 9.56 -11.06 -31.23
C PHE A 449 8.76 -12.35 -31.15
N ASN A 450 7.57 -12.33 -30.53
CA ASN A 450 6.70 -13.49 -30.42
C ASN A 450 5.57 -13.47 -31.45
N GLU A 451 5.77 -14.20 -32.55
CA GLU A 451 4.83 -14.24 -33.70
C GLU A 451 3.38 -14.58 -33.31
N LYS A 452 3.16 -15.45 -32.32
CA LYS A 452 1.81 -15.84 -31.92
C LYS A 452 0.99 -14.67 -31.39
N ASN A 453 1.63 -13.78 -30.63
CA ASN A 453 0.94 -12.68 -29.96
C ASN A 453 0.88 -11.40 -30.82
N ILE A 454 1.88 -11.19 -31.69
CA ILE A 454 2.01 -9.95 -32.48
C ILE A 454 1.32 -10.02 -33.85
N SER A 455 1.05 -11.20 -34.39
CA SER A 455 0.54 -11.39 -35.77
C SER A 455 -0.64 -10.50 -36.14
N LEU A 456 -1.66 -10.40 -35.28
CA LEU A 456 -2.84 -9.55 -35.51
C LEU A 456 -2.49 -8.06 -35.56
N LEU A 457 -1.53 -7.61 -34.74
CA LEU A 457 -1.10 -6.22 -34.71
C LEU A 457 -0.24 -5.89 -35.94
N LYS A 458 0.61 -6.81 -36.39
CA LYS A 458 1.35 -6.68 -37.66
C LYS A 458 0.41 -6.54 -38.85
N LEU A 459 -0.60 -7.42 -38.95
CA LEU A 459 -1.61 -7.36 -40.02
C LEU A 459 -2.37 -6.03 -40.03
N LEU A 460 -2.78 -5.53 -38.85
CA LEU A 460 -3.43 -4.23 -38.73
C LEU A 460 -2.50 -3.10 -39.20
N ALA A 461 -1.26 -3.07 -38.70
CA ALA A 461 -0.28 -2.06 -39.07
C ALA A 461 0.01 -2.06 -40.57
N GLU A 462 0.21 -3.23 -41.18
CA GLU A 462 0.41 -3.40 -42.62
C GLU A 462 -0.81 -2.91 -43.42
N SER A 463 -2.03 -3.27 -43.00
CA SER A 463 -3.26 -2.87 -43.68
C SER A 463 -3.50 -1.36 -43.71
N LEU A 464 -2.96 -0.64 -42.73
CA LEU A 464 -3.08 0.82 -42.57
C LEU A 464 -1.78 1.56 -42.90
N ASN A 465 -0.79 0.87 -43.49
CA ASN A 465 0.50 1.41 -43.91
C ASN A 465 1.31 2.06 -42.76
N TYR A 466 1.37 1.41 -41.59
CA TYR A 466 2.29 1.76 -40.51
C TYR A 466 3.55 0.88 -40.53
N VAL A 467 4.69 1.49 -40.19
CA VAL A 467 5.98 0.81 -40.03
C VAL A 467 6.41 0.88 -38.56
N GLN A 468 6.82 -0.25 -38.01
CA GLN A 468 7.36 -0.34 -36.66
C GLN A 468 8.88 -0.04 -36.68
N LEU A 469 9.35 0.98 -35.93
CA LEU A 469 10.72 1.49 -36.01
C LEU A 469 11.72 0.85 -35.01
N VAL A 470 11.27 0.32 -33.88
CA VAL A 470 12.10 -0.28 -32.83
C VAL A 470 12.48 -1.71 -33.20
N SER A 471 13.76 -2.02 -33.19
CA SER A 471 14.26 -3.37 -33.57
C SER A 471 14.99 -4.11 -32.46
N LYS A 472 15.26 -3.43 -31.33
CA LYS A 472 15.99 -3.99 -30.18
C LYS A 472 15.02 -4.29 -29.03
N PRO A 473 15.34 -5.27 -28.15
CA PRO A 473 14.60 -5.46 -26.90
C PRO A 473 14.48 -4.18 -26.10
N THR A 474 13.32 -3.96 -25.50
CA THR A 474 13.08 -2.82 -24.60
C THR A 474 12.83 -3.28 -23.17
N PHE A 475 12.42 -4.53 -22.94
CA PHE A 475 12.30 -5.10 -21.60
C PHE A 475 13.48 -6.00 -21.29
N VAL A 476 14.35 -5.56 -20.36
CA VAL A 476 15.71 -6.10 -20.27
C VAL A 476 15.75 -7.51 -19.71
N SER A 477 14.91 -7.82 -18.73
CA SER A 477 14.96 -9.10 -18.01
C SER A 477 14.58 -10.32 -18.85
N SER A 478 13.71 -10.16 -19.86
CA SER A 478 13.31 -11.25 -20.77
C SER A 478 13.87 -11.12 -22.19
N GLY A 479 14.49 -9.99 -22.53
CA GLY A 479 14.91 -9.69 -23.90
C GLY A 479 13.74 -9.48 -24.86
N SER A 480 12.55 -9.12 -24.35
CA SER A 480 11.34 -8.88 -25.15
C SER A 480 11.27 -7.45 -25.67
N LEU A 481 10.58 -7.23 -26.80
CA LEU A 481 10.27 -5.91 -27.33
C LEU A 481 8.80 -5.57 -27.06
N LEU A 482 8.58 -4.77 -26.02
CA LEU A 482 7.24 -4.40 -25.53
C LEU A 482 6.85 -2.95 -25.87
N ASP A 483 7.84 -2.07 -25.97
CA ASP A 483 7.66 -0.65 -26.27
C ASP A 483 7.76 -0.43 -27.78
N HIS A 484 6.60 -0.32 -28.45
CA HIS A 484 6.54 -0.24 -29.91
C HIS A 484 6.40 1.20 -30.37
N VAL A 485 6.89 1.49 -31.59
CA VAL A 485 6.72 2.78 -32.25
C VAL A 485 6.29 2.53 -33.70
N TYR A 486 5.01 2.75 -33.98
CA TYR A 486 4.41 2.63 -35.33
C TYR A 486 4.24 4.03 -35.94
N VAL A 487 4.75 4.20 -37.15
CA VAL A 487 4.71 5.48 -37.89
C VAL A 487 4.09 5.26 -39.27
N LYS A 488 3.22 6.17 -39.72
CA LYS A 488 2.70 6.11 -41.10
C LYS A 488 3.83 6.10 -42.12
N GLN A 489 3.73 5.23 -43.12
CA GLN A 489 4.71 5.07 -44.19
C GLN A 489 5.05 6.38 -44.93
N SER A 490 4.09 7.31 -45.02
CA SER A 490 4.27 8.62 -45.68
C SER A 490 5.26 9.55 -44.97
N ILE A 491 5.50 9.35 -43.67
CA ILE A 491 6.38 10.18 -42.84
C ILE A 491 7.50 9.39 -42.16
N SER A 492 7.62 8.09 -42.43
CA SER A 492 8.61 7.22 -41.78
C SER A 492 10.06 7.62 -42.08
N ASN A 493 10.33 8.21 -43.24
CA ASN A 493 11.64 8.76 -43.61
C ASN A 493 12.06 9.99 -42.80
N LYS A 494 11.13 10.64 -42.09
CA LYS A 494 11.38 11.77 -41.21
C LYS A 494 11.60 11.38 -39.75
N MET A 495 11.49 10.09 -39.43
CA MET A 495 11.53 9.59 -38.05
C MET A 495 12.57 8.51 -37.85
N GLU A 496 13.21 8.55 -36.70
CA GLU A 496 14.18 7.55 -36.25
C GLU A 496 13.91 7.19 -34.79
N ALA A 497 13.97 5.90 -34.44
CA ALA A 497 13.79 5.44 -33.07
C ALA A 497 15.02 4.66 -32.60
N ASN A 498 15.61 5.10 -31.49
CA ASN A 498 16.81 4.51 -30.90
C ASN A 498 16.53 4.09 -29.45
N VAL A 499 16.92 2.85 -29.10
CA VAL A 499 16.83 2.35 -27.73
C VAL A 499 18.01 2.91 -26.93
N VAL A 500 17.70 3.52 -25.78
CA VAL A 500 18.61 4.21 -24.87
C VAL A 500 18.53 3.56 -23.51
N SER A 501 19.68 3.18 -22.95
CA SER A 501 19.70 2.50 -21.67
C SER A 501 19.43 3.43 -20.49
N VAL A 502 18.61 2.96 -19.54
CA VAL A 502 18.31 3.69 -18.29
C VAL A 502 18.50 2.78 -17.06
N TYR A 503 19.08 3.33 -15.99
CA TYR A 503 19.44 2.53 -14.79
C TYR A 503 18.31 2.42 -13.75
N TYR A 504 17.19 3.11 -13.96
CA TYR A 504 16.11 3.27 -12.99
C TYR A 504 14.77 2.73 -13.48
N SER A 505 14.78 1.99 -14.60
CA SER A 505 13.65 1.22 -15.10
C SER A 505 14.13 -0.17 -15.54
N ASP A 506 13.23 -1.16 -15.48
CA ASP A 506 13.39 -2.48 -16.09
C ASP A 506 13.14 -2.46 -17.61
N HIS A 507 12.70 -1.32 -18.13
CA HIS A 507 12.61 -1.00 -19.54
C HIS A 507 13.72 -0.03 -19.98
N GLU A 508 14.26 -0.27 -21.16
CA GLU A 508 15.06 0.72 -21.88
C GLU A 508 14.16 1.78 -22.49
N ALA A 509 14.63 3.03 -22.48
CA ALA A 509 13.91 4.14 -23.09
C ALA A 509 14.00 4.08 -24.63
N VAL A 510 12.97 4.57 -25.33
CA VAL A 510 13.00 4.72 -26.79
C VAL A 510 13.03 6.21 -27.14
N LYS A 511 14.17 6.71 -27.64
CA LYS A 511 14.33 8.07 -28.15
C LYS A 511 13.90 8.12 -29.61
N ILE A 512 12.83 8.83 -29.89
CA ILE A 512 12.26 9.08 -31.21
C ILE A 512 12.68 10.49 -31.65
N THR A 513 13.35 10.61 -32.78
CA THR A 513 13.71 11.91 -33.38
C THR A 513 12.83 12.16 -34.59
N VAL A 514 12.13 13.29 -34.60
CA VAL A 514 11.25 13.75 -35.68
C VAL A 514 11.89 14.93 -36.38
N ARG A 515 12.07 14.84 -37.69
CA ARG A 515 12.54 15.95 -38.54
C ARG A 515 11.34 16.58 -39.24
N PHE A 516 11.06 17.85 -38.97
CA PHE A 516 9.90 18.54 -39.53
C PHE A 516 10.12 18.94 -40.99
#